data_AF-A0A976KU36-F1
#
_entry.id   AF-A0A976KU36-F1
#
_cell.length_a   1.000
_cell.length_b   1.000
_cell.length_c   1.000
_cell.angle_alpha   90.00
_cell.angle_beta   90.00
_cell.angle_gamma   90.00
#
_symmetry.space_group_name_H-M   'P 1'
#
loop_
_entity.id
_entity.type
_entity.pdbx_description
1 polymer ?
#
loop_
_entity_poly.entity_id
_entity_poly.type
_entity_poly.pdbx_seq_one_letter_code
_entity_poly.pdbx_strand_id
1 'polypeptide(L)'
;MGIERARQARSSGRRAGWALIVAIVAIVAAAGSGAPVRADDTFATSLFSGDPRALWPLDIELELVRLSATPEGPDRPESNSLTRSVTRAQAGERTKFAHVEVTPFGKRTLTLTVVGRHHPGGRIELEYDLRVLEARYARIDLRRYVMHRLGLGAQLVVGPSVLRVSRADIVTVDQGVHREPFEIDGDRYEIRLGAASTRG
;
A
#
# COMPACT_ATOMS: atom_id res chain seq x y z
N MET A 1 46.13 7.48 -56.70
CA MET A 1 47.09 6.64 -57.44
C MET A 1 48.38 6.60 -56.60
N GLY A 2 48.88 5.40 -56.25
CA GLY A 2 50.08 5.12 -55.40
C GLY A 2 49.77 5.15 -53.90
N ILE A 3 49.69 4.08 -53.10
CA ILE A 3 50.47 2.84 -52.85
C ILE A 3 51.90 3.08 -52.31
N GLU A 4 52.21 2.33 -51.24
CA GLU A 4 53.53 2.02 -50.63
C GLU A 4 54.04 2.91 -49.50
N ARG A 5 54.67 2.42 -48.42
CA ARG A 5 54.77 1.12 -47.71
C ARG A 5 55.67 1.39 -46.48
N ALA A 6 55.37 0.73 -45.37
CA ALA A 6 56.29 0.13 -44.37
C ALA A 6 57.49 0.89 -43.76
N ARG A 7 57.46 1.00 -42.41
CA ARG A 7 58.48 0.55 -41.40
C ARG A 7 58.12 1.22 -40.06
N GLN A 8 57.65 0.55 -39.00
CA GLN A 8 58.26 -0.49 -38.15
C GLN A 8 59.67 -0.17 -37.64
N ALA A 9 59.76 0.29 -36.38
CA ALA A 9 60.66 -0.25 -35.34
C ALA A 9 60.44 0.44 -33.97
N ARG A 10 60.14 -0.39 -32.95
CA ARG A 10 60.68 -0.44 -31.56
C ARG A 10 60.65 0.84 -30.70
N SER A 11 60.39 0.85 -29.39
CA SER A 11 60.20 -0.12 -28.28
C SER A 11 60.04 0.77 -27.03
N SER A 12 59.26 0.50 -25.99
CA SER A 12 59.56 -0.47 -24.93
C SER A 12 58.73 -0.11 -23.67
N GLY A 13 58.37 -1.11 -22.87
CA GLY A 13 58.15 -1.03 -21.42
C GLY A 13 56.80 -0.43 -20.97
N ARG A 14 55.97 -1.06 -20.12
CA ARG A 14 56.17 -2.18 -19.20
C ARG A 14 54.81 -2.84 -18.98
N ARG A 15 54.74 -4.15 -19.21
CA ARG A 15 53.70 -5.02 -18.64
C ARG A 15 54.22 -5.49 -17.29
N ALA A 16 53.54 -5.13 -16.20
CA ALA A 16 53.74 -5.76 -14.90
C ALA A 16 52.75 -6.93 -14.82
N GLY A 17 53.30 -8.13 -14.82
CA GLY A 17 52.58 -9.38 -14.73
C GLY A 17 52.33 -9.83 -13.30
N TRP A 18 51.31 -10.68 -13.17
CA TRP A 18 51.36 -11.96 -12.46
C TRP A 18 51.90 -11.98 -11.02
N ALA A 19 51.02 -12.28 -10.06
CA ALA A 19 51.28 -13.34 -9.08
C ALA A 19 50.00 -13.75 -8.35
N LEU A 20 49.53 -14.93 -8.73
CA LEU A 20 48.62 -15.80 -8.00
C LEU A 20 49.41 -16.48 -6.86
N ILE A 21 48.94 -16.43 -5.61
CA ILE A 21 49.38 -17.35 -4.55
C ILE A 21 48.16 -17.88 -3.81
N VAL A 22 48.07 -19.21 -3.79
CA VAL A 22 47.05 -20.07 -3.19
C VAL A 22 47.61 -20.66 -1.89
N ALA A 23 46.75 -20.68 -0.85
CA ALA A 23 46.77 -21.55 0.35
C ALA A 23 48.00 -21.42 1.30
N ILE A 24 47.98 -21.74 2.60
CA ILE A 24 47.44 -22.90 3.32
C ILE A 24 47.33 -22.54 4.83
N VAL A 25 46.41 -23.23 5.54
CA VAL A 25 46.57 -23.84 6.90
C VAL A 25 45.50 -23.39 7.92
N ALA A 26 44.54 -24.29 8.10
CA ALA A 26 43.76 -24.45 9.32
C ALA A 26 44.67 -24.88 10.50
N ILE A 27 44.38 -24.38 11.70
CA ILE A 27 44.45 -25.05 13.03
C ILE A 27 44.46 -23.92 14.08
N VAL A 28 43.32 -23.69 14.75
CA VAL A 28 43.25 -23.53 16.22
C VAL A 28 41.89 -24.09 16.63
N ALA A 29 41.86 -25.39 16.85
CA ALA A 29 40.90 -26.01 17.75
C ALA A 29 41.64 -26.24 19.07
N ALA A 30 40.91 -26.00 20.17
CA ALA A 30 41.19 -26.32 21.57
C ALA A 30 41.92 -25.27 22.43
N ALA A 31 41.32 -25.08 23.61
CA ALA A 31 41.81 -24.42 24.82
C ALA A 31 41.58 -22.90 24.96
N GLY A 32 40.30 -22.51 24.91
CA GLY A 32 39.80 -21.38 25.69
C GLY A 32 38.61 -21.86 26.52
N SER A 33 38.87 -22.31 27.75
CA SER A 33 37.86 -22.66 28.75
C SER A 33 37.09 -21.41 29.18
N GLY A 34 36.15 -20.97 28.33
CA GLY A 34 35.06 -20.09 28.72
C GLY A 34 34.03 -20.91 29.47
N ALA A 35 33.63 -20.47 30.66
CA ALA A 35 32.54 -21.06 31.41
C ALA A 35 31.33 -21.31 30.50
N PRO A 36 30.51 -22.37 30.73
CA PRO A 36 29.28 -22.52 29.99
C PRO A 36 28.45 -21.27 30.22
N VAL A 37 28.22 -20.50 29.15
CA VAL A 37 27.20 -19.46 29.15
C VAL A 37 25.90 -20.19 29.48
N ARG A 38 25.45 -20.06 30.74
CA ARG A 38 24.14 -20.55 31.13
C ARG A 38 23.14 -19.83 30.25
N ALA A 39 22.21 -20.58 29.68
CA ALA A 39 21.10 -20.05 28.89
C ALA A 39 20.24 -19.01 29.66
N ASP A 40 20.50 -18.84 30.96
CA ASP A 40 19.86 -17.87 31.86
C ASP A 40 20.32 -16.41 31.66
N ASP A 41 21.44 -16.13 30.96
CA ASP A 41 21.95 -14.76 30.75
C ASP A 41 21.54 -14.15 29.38
N THR A 42 20.48 -14.67 28.75
CA THR A 42 19.93 -14.11 27.50
C THR A 42 18.66 -13.31 27.79
N PHE A 43 18.78 -11.98 27.85
CA PHE A 43 17.64 -11.05 27.95
C PHE A 43 16.75 -11.00 26.69
N ALA A 44 17.02 -11.82 25.68
CA ALA A 44 16.14 -12.00 24.53
C ALA A 44 15.15 -13.14 24.80
N THR A 45 14.21 -12.92 25.73
CA THR A 45 12.96 -13.69 25.69
C THR A 45 12.24 -13.28 24.41
N SER A 46 12.22 -14.18 23.42
CA SER A 46 11.31 -14.03 22.28
C SER A 46 9.89 -13.97 22.83
N LEU A 47 9.25 -12.79 22.74
CA LEU A 47 7.85 -12.58 23.11
C LEU A 47 6.88 -13.37 22.22
N PHE A 48 7.38 -14.10 21.22
CA PHE A 48 6.59 -14.94 20.32
C PHE A 48 6.60 -16.39 20.80
N SER A 49 5.99 -16.65 21.95
CA SER A 49 5.60 -18.00 22.38
C SER A 49 4.23 -18.38 21.78
N GLY A 50 4.13 -18.31 20.45
CA GLY A 50 2.93 -18.64 19.69
C GLY A 50 3.32 -18.97 18.26
N ASP A 51 2.70 -20.02 17.70
CA ASP A 51 3.00 -20.56 16.36
C ASP A 51 3.15 -19.44 15.30
N PRO A 52 4.35 -19.22 14.74
CA PRO A 52 4.62 -18.14 13.78
C PRO A 52 3.91 -18.32 12.43
N ARG A 53 3.12 -19.39 12.26
CA ARG A 53 2.35 -19.67 11.04
C ARG A 53 0.83 -19.62 11.22
N ALA A 54 0.33 -19.49 12.45
CA ALA A 54 -1.08 -19.26 12.68
C ALA A 54 -1.36 -17.76 12.60
N LEU A 55 -1.41 -17.21 11.38
CA LEU A 55 -1.91 -15.86 11.19
C LEU A 55 -3.31 -15.78 11.81
N TRP A 56 -3.53 -14.81 12.70
CA TRP A 56 -4.81 -14.67 13.38
C TRP A 56 -5.86 -14.26 12.34
N PRO A 57 -6.99 -14.97 12.24
CA PRO A 57 -8.03 -14.60 11.29
C PRO A 57 -8.78 -13.35 11.81
N LEU A 58 -8.77 -12.30 11.00
CA LEU A 58 -9.39 -11.00 11.28
C LEU A 58 -10.57 -10.76 10.33
N ASP A 59 -11.70 -10.32 10.87
CA ASP A 59 -12.78 -9.75 10.07
C ASP A 59 -12.55 -8.23 10.02
N ILE A 60 -12.20 -7.72 8.85
CA ILE A 60 -11.98 -6.28 8.60
C ILE A 60 -13.27 -5.71 8.00
N GLU A 61 -13.87 -4.77 8.71
CA GLU A 61 -15.02 -4.01 8.24
C GLU A 61 -14.58 -2.63 7.73
N LEU A 62 -15.07 -2.27 6.55
CA LEU A 62 -14.78 -1.02 5.90
C LEU A 62 -16.08 -0.42 5.37
N GLU A 63 -16.32 0.82 5.74
CA GLU A 63 -17.41 1.61 5.19
C GLU A 63 -16.87 2.97 4.74
N LEU A 64 -17.19 3.36 3.51
CA LEU A 64 -16.95 4.69 2.99
C LEU A 64 -18.28 5.41 2.90
N VAL A 65 -18.37 6.55 3.56
CA VAL A 65 -19.60 7.34 3.69
C VAL A 65 -19.40 8.71 3.06
N ARG A 66 -20.40 9.19 2.32
CA ARG A 66 -20.55 10.61 1.99
C ARG A 66 -21.38 11.28 3.08
N LEU A 67 -20.87 12.37 3.62
CA LEU A 67 -21.58 13.21 4.59
C LEU A 67 -22.28 14.34 3.83
N SER A 68 -23.60 14.44 3.96
CA SER A 68 -24.36 15.56 3.40
C SER A 68 -24.07 16.85 4.16
N ALA A 69 -23.89 17.96 3.43
CA ALA A 69 -23.58 19.27 4.01
C ALA A 69 -24.79 19.98 4.64
N THR A 70 -26.01 19.49 4.39
CA THR A 70 -27.25 20.14 4.82
C THR A 70 -27.96 19.31 5.88
N PRO A 71 -28.04 19.77 7.14
CA PRO A 71 -28.98 19.22 8.10
C PRO A 71 -30.36 19.82 7.79
N GLU A 72 -31.21 19.12 7.04
CA GLU A 72 -32.65 19.40 7.05
C GLU A 72 -33.25 18.83 8.35
N GLY A 73 -32.84 19.35 9.50
CA GLY A 73 -33.39 18.96 10.79
C GLY A 73 -32.42 19.09 11.97
N PRO A 74 -32.94 19.08 13.22
CA PRO A 74 -32.14 19.21 14.43
C PRO A 74 -31.28 17.97 14.76
N ASP A 75 -31.36 16.90 13.98
CA ASP A 75 -30.67 15.64 14.24
C ASP A 75 -29.78 15.23 13.08
N ARG A 76 -28.45 15.22 13.34
CA ARG A 76 -27.35 14.53 12.65
C ARG A 76 -27.21 14.75 11.11
N PRO A 77 -26.00 14.99 10.58
CA PRO A 77 -25.80 15.01 9.12
C PRO A 77 -26.23 13.66 8.52
N GLU A 78 -27.12 13.70 7.53
CA GLU A 78 -27.48 12.52 6.75
C GLU A 78 -26.22 11.95 6.09
N SER A 79 -26.01 10.64 6.26
CA SER A 79 -24.81 9.93 5.85
C SER A 79 -25.21 8.90 4.80
N ASN A 80 -24.78 9.10 3.55
CA ASN A 80 -25.04 8.17 2.46
C ASN A 80 -23.84 7.22 2.34
N SER A 81 -24.04 5.95 2.72
CA SER A 81 -23.03 4.91 2.56
C SER A 81 -22.79 4.67 1.07
N LEU A 82 -21.56 4.89 0.61
CA LEU A 82 -21.16 4.69 -0.79
C LEU A 82 -20.76 3.24 -1.03
N THR A 83 -20.07 2.66 -0.05
CA THR A 83 -19.72 1.26 -0.04
C THR A 83 -19.53 0.78 1.38
N ARG A 84 -20.02 -0.43 1.67
CA ARG A 84 -19.72 -1.17 2.89
C ARG A 84 -19.25 -2.56 2.49
N SER A 85 -18.15 -3.00 3.08
CA SER A 85 -17.57 -4.30 2.84
C SER A 85 -17.04 -4.86 4.15
N VAL A 86 -17.26 -6.15 4.34
CA VAL A 86 -16.63 -6.92 5.41
C VAL A 86 -15.84 -8.02 4.72
N THR A 87 -14.55 -8.11 5.02
CA THR A 87 -13.66 -9.11 4.44
C THR A 87 -12.90 -9.81 5.54
N ARG A 88 -12.90 -11.14 5.48
CA ARG A 88 -12.05 -11.97 6.33
C ARG A 88 -10.65 -12.00 5.72
N ALA A 89 -9.67 -11.58 6.49
CA ALA A 89 -8.26 -11.54 6.13
C ALA A 89 -7.42 -12.20 7.21
N GLN A 90 -6.26 -12.71 6.86
CA GLN A 90 -5.28 -13.14 7.85
C GLN A 90 -4.52 -11.92 8.39
N ALA A 91 -4.09 -11.96 9.66
CA ALA A 91 -3.21 -10.94 10.19
C ALA A 91 -1.95 -10.80 9.29
N GLY A 92 -1.61 -9.57 8.91
CA GLY A 92 -0.55 -9.23 7.97
C GLY A 92 -0.95 -9.31 6.48
N GLU A 93 -2.14 -9.81 6.15
CA GLU A 93 -2.63 -9.83 4.78
C GLU A 93 -3.06 -8.44 4.31
N ARG A 94 -2.74 -8.12 3.05
CA ARG A 94 -3.11 -6.86 2.42
C ARG A 94 -4.45 -7.00 1.71
N THR A 95 -5.48 -6.35 2.25
CA THR A 95 -6.80 -6.28 1.63
C THR A 95 -6.96 -4.98 0.84
N LYS A 96 -7.50 -5.05 -0.37
CA LYS A 96 -7.73 -3.89 -1.24
C LYS A 96 -9.20 -3.73 -1.57
N PHE A 97 -9.72 -2.54 -1.30
CA PHE A 97 -11.08 -2.13 -1.62
C PHE A 97 -11.04 -1.04 -2.68
N ALA A 98 -11.92 -1.13 -3.66
CA ALA A 98 -12.05 -0.13 -4.71
C ALA A 98 -13.51 0.21 -4.92
N HIS A 99 -13.82 1.50 -4.91
CA HIS A 99 -15.13 2.03 -5.25
C HIS A 99 -14.99 3.01 -6.42
N VAL A 100 -15.92 2.94 -7.35
CA VAL A 100 -15.97 3.80 -8.52
C VAL A 100 -17.28 4.55 -8.51
N GLU A 101 -17.19 5.86 -8.57
CA GLU A 101 -18.33 6.75 -8.64
C GLU A 101 -18.30 7.54 -9.95
N VAL A 102 -19.47 7.69 -10.57
CA VAL A 102 -19.66 8.62 -11.69
C VAL A 102 -20.13 9.96 -11.12
N THR A 103 -19.36 10.99 -11.36
CA THR A 103 -19.64 12.38 -10.95
C THR A 103 -20.10 13.20 -12.16
N PRO A 104 -20.73 14.37 -11.97
CA PRO A 104 -21.07 15.27 -13.09
C PRO A 104 -19.85 15.68 -13.94
N PHE A 105 -18.65 15.67 -13.36
CA PHE A 105 -17.42 16.14 -14.01
C PHE A 105 -16.55 15.01 -14.58
N GLY A 106 -16.88 13.75 -14.32
CA GLY A 106 -16.09 12.60 -14.74
C GLY A 106 -16.26 11.39 -13.84
N LYS A 107 -15.20 10.62 -13.69
CA LYS A 107 -15.14 9.40 -12.89
C LYS A 107 -14.22 9.61 -11.69
N ARG A 108 -14.69 9.24 -10.50
CA ARG A 108 -13.90 9.20 -9.27
C ARG A 108 -13.67 7.75 -8.88
N THR A 109 -12.43 7.40 -8.56
CA THR A 109 -12.04 6.06 -8.12
C THR A 109 -11.37 6.18 -6.77
N LEU A 110 -12.00 5.61 -5.75
CA LEU A 110 -11.46 5.53 -4.40
C LEU A 110 -10.89 4.13 -4.21
N THR A 111 -9.64 4.05 -3.78
CA THR A 111 -8.94 2.80 -3.47
C THR A 111 -8.44 2.87 -2.05
N LEU A 112 -8.87 1.94 -1.22
CA LEU A 112 -8.44 1.83 0.17
C LEU A 112 -7.75 0.48 0.34
N THR A 113 -6.50 0.50 0.74
CA THR A 113 -5.75 -0.68 1.14
C THR A 113 -5.72 -0.73 2.64
N VAL A 114 -5.93 -1.91 3.25
CA VAL A 114 -5.80 -2.13 4.68
C VAL A 114 -4.94 -3.37 4.95
N VAL A 115 -4.11 -3.31 5.98
CA VAL A 115 -3.36 -4.45 6.56
C VAL A 115 -3.65 -4.47 8.05
N GLY A 116 -4.21 -5.57 8.55
CA GLY A 116 -4.50 -5.74 9.97
C GLY A 116 -3.43 -6.57 10.69
N ARG A 117 -2.99 -6.16 11.87
CA ARG A 117 -2.08 -6.92 12.74
C ARG A 117 -2.75 -7.15 14.09
N HIS A 118 -2.71 -8.40 14.55
CA HIS A 118 -3.23 -8.76 15.88
C HIS A 118 -2.13 -8.61 16.93
N HIS A 119 -2.45 -7.99 18.06
CA HIS A 119 -1.56 -7.82 19.21
C HIS A 119 -2.08 -8.58 20.43
N PRO A 120 -1.21 -8.90 21.41
CA PRO A 120 -1.63 -9.43 22.70
C PRO A 120 -2.67 -8.52 23.37
N GLY A 121 -3.66 -9.14 24.02
CA GLY A 121 -4.77 -8.44 24.67
C GLY A 121 -5.94 -8.10 23.75
N GLY A 122 -6.03 -8.72 22.56
CA GLY A 122 -7.16 -8.58 21.63
C GLY A 122 -7.18 -7.29 20.81
N ARG A 123 -6.12 -6.48 20.90
CA ARG A 123 -5.98 -5.23 20.14
C ARG A 123 -5.59 -5.52 18.70
N ILE A 124 -6.18 -4.79 17.76
CA ILE A 124 -5.87 -4.92 16.34
C ILE A 124 -5.34 -3.60 15.82
N GLU A 125 -4.16 -3.60 15.24
CA GLU A 125 -3.60 -2.47 14.50
C GLU A 125 -4.02 -2.57 13.04
N LEU A 126 -4.49 -1.48 12.46
CA LEU A 126 -4.88 -1.34 11.06
C LEU A 126 -3.99 -0.28 10.42
N GLU A 127 -3.14 -0.71 9.50
CA GLU A 127 -2.40 0.16 8.59
C GLU A 127 -3.22 0.33 7.32
N TYR A 128 -3.48 1.57 6.89
CA TYR A 128 -4.23 1.82 5.66
C TYR A 128 -3.60 2.87 4.74
N ASP A 129 -3.92 2.75 3.45
CA ASP A 129 -3.57 3.71 2.38
C ASP A 129 -4.83 3.97 1.55
N LEU A 130 -5.38 5.19 1.65
CA LEU A 130 -6.45 5.72 0.82
C LEU A 130 -5.85 6.51 -0.35
N ARG A 131 -6.31 6.18 -1.56
CA ARG A 131 -6.06 6.96 -2.77
C ARG A 131 -7.35 7.28 -3.48
N VAL A 132 -7.48 8.54 -3.87
CA VAL A 132 -8.61 9.03 -4.67
C VAL A 132 -8.08 9.57 -5.97
N LEU A 133 -8.47 8.90 -7.06
CA LEU A 133 -8.15 9.29 -8.42
C LEU A 133 -9.37 9.87 -9.09
N GLU A 134 -9.19 10.94 -9.85
CA GLU A 134 -10.23 11.53 -10.67
C GLU A 134 -9.84 11.64 -12.12
N ALA A 135 -10.76 11.24 -12.98
CA ALA A 135 -10.60 11.32 -14.41
C ALA A 135 -11.76 12.16 -14.95
N ARG A 136 -11.47 13.37 -15.44
CA ARG A 136 -12.51 14.30 -15.93
C ARG A 136 -13.01 13.87 -17.30
N TYR A 137 -14.26 14.16 -17.62
CA TYR A 137 -14.75 14.00 -19.00
C TYR A 137 -13.94 14.86 -19.96
N ALA A 138 -13.60 14.29 -21.12
CA ALA A 138 -13.04 15.06 -22.21
C ALA A 138 -14.03 16.15 -22.63
N ARG A 139 -13.52 17.35 -22.94
CA ARG A 139 -14.36 18.40 -23.50
C ARG A 139 -14.88 17.93 -24.85
N ILE A 140 -16.19 18.05 -25.03
CA ILE A 140 -16.87 17.76 -26.28
C ILE A 140 -17.38 19.07 -26.88
N ASP A 141 -17.28 19.18 -28.21
CA ASP A 141 -17.97 20.24 -28.92
C ASP A 141 -19.49 20.01 -28.91
N LEU A 142 -20.25 21.07 -29.21
CA LEU A 142 -21.70 21.04 -29.20
C LEU A 142 -22.26 19.95 -30.14
N ARG A 143 -21.64 19.75 -31.30
CA ARG A 143 -22.07 18.75 -32.27
C ARG A 143 -21.99 17.34 -31.68
N ARG A 144 -20.86 16.98 -31.07
CA ARG A 144 -20.68 15.70 -30.38
C ARG A 144 -21.61 15.55 -29.20
N TYR A 145 -21.85 16.62 -28.44
CA TYR A 145 -22.83 16.60 -27.36
C TYR A 145 -24.25 16.29 -27.84
N VAL A 146 -24.73 16.97 -28.89
CA VAL A 146 -26.05 16.73 -29.48
C VAL A 146 -26.15 15.31 -30.03
N MET A 147 -25.12 14.84 -30.74
CA MET A 147 -25.10 13.46 -31.25
C MET A 147 -25.13 12.43 -30.11
N HIS A 148 -24.34 12.62 -29.06
CA HIS A 148 -24.38 11.76 -27.87
C HIS A 148 -25.78 11.76 -27.22
N ARG A 149 -26.41 12.93 -27.06
CA ARG A 149 -27.76 13.07 -26.48
C ARG A 149 -28.82 12.34 -27.31
N LEU A 150 -28.67 12.33 -28.63
CA LEU A 150 -29.55 11.62 -29.56
C LEU A 150 -29.22 10.12 -29.69
N GLY A 151 -28.21 9.61 -28.97
CA GLY A 151 -27.76 8.22 -29.05
C GLY A 151 -27.00 7.87 -30.33
N LEU A 152 -26.61 8.88 -31.13
CA LEU A 152 -25.94 8.73 -32.44
C LEU A 152 -24.43 9.03 -32.36
N GLY A 153 -23.94 9.52 -31.22
CA GLY A 153 -22.55 9.91 -31.01
C GLY A 153 -21.77 8.91 -30.16
N ALA A 154 -20.43 8.98 -30.23
CA ALA A 154 -19.54 8.19 -29.38
C ALA A 154 -19.77 8.47 -27.88
N GLN A 155 -19.57 7.45 -27.04
CA GLN A 155 -19.65 7.57 -25.58
C GLN A 155 -18.71 8.67 -25.06
N LEU A 156 -19.11 9.33 -23.97
CA LEU A 156 -18.27 10.31 -23.28
C LEU A 156 -16.93 9.67 -22.90
N VAL A 157 -15.85 10.20 -23.47
CA VAL A 157 -14.49 9.73 -23.17
C VAL A 157 -14.06 10.34 -21.85
N VAL A 158 -13.57 9.50 -20.94
CA VAL A 158 -12.95 9.94 -19.69
C VAL A 158 -11.46 10.18 -19.96
N GLY A 159 -10.95 11.33 -19.53
CA GLY A 159 -9.54 11.69 -19.64
C GLY A 159 -8.63 10.90 -18.70
N PRO A 160 -7.34 11.28 -18.58
CA PRO A 160 -6.42 10.61 -17.67
C PRO A 160 -6.82 10.84 -16.21
N SER A 161 -6.57 9.82 -15.38
CA SER A 161 -6.76 9.89 -13.93
C SER A 161 -5.66 10.72 -13.27
N VAL A 162 -6.06 11.61 -12.35
CA VAL A 162 -5.17 12.45 -11.53
C VAL A 162 -5.41 12.14 -10.06
N LEU A 163 -4.34 12.05 -9.27
CA LEU A 163 -4.43 11.87 -7.82
C LEU A 163 -4.96 13.15 -7.16
N ARG A 164 -6.05 13.03 -6.42
CA ARG A 164 -6.67 14.13 -5.67
C ARG A 164 -6.38 14.07 -4.19
N VAL A 165 -6.50 12.87 -3.62
CA VAL A 165 -6.28 12.63 -2.20
C VAL A 165 -5.41 11.40 -2.05
N SER A 166 -4.42 11.49 -1.17
CA SER A 166 -3.64 10.37 -0.67
C SER A 166 -3.58 10.51 0.84
N ARG A 167 -3.99 9.47 1.57
CA ARG A 167 -3.84 9.39 3.02
C ARG A 167 -3.32 8.03 3.39
N ALA A 168 -2.47 7.98 4.40
CA ALA A 168 -2.03 6.73 4.98
C ALA A 168 -1.83 6.93 6.47
N ASP A 169 -2.27 5.96 7.26
CA ASP A 169 -2.13 6.01 8.71
C ASP A 169 -2.14 4.59 9.31
N ILE A 170 -1.78 4.51 10.59
CA ILE A 170 -1.80 3.29 11.40
C ILE A 170 -2.65 3.57 12.65
N VAL A 171 -3.72 2.82 12.81
CA VAL A 171 -4.68 3.01 13.90
C VAL A 171 -4.90 1.73 14.67
N THR A 172 -4.98 1.81 15.99
CA THR A 172 -5.33 0.67 16.83
C THR A 172 -6.82 0.69 17.14
N VAL A 173 -7.52 -0.41 16.84
CA VAL A 173 -8.91 -0.63 17.18
C VAL A 173 -9.00 -1.71 18.26
N ASP A 174 -9.40 -1.28 19.45
CA ASP A 174 -9.47 -2.16 20.63
C ASP A 174 -10.89 -2.76 20.75
N GLN A 175 -11.93 -1.92 20.62
CA GLN A 175 -13.34 -2.30 20.45
C GLN A 175 -14.08 -1.11 19.83
N GLY A 176 -14.22 -1.08 18.50
CA GLY A 176 -14.94 -0.01 17.84
C GLY A 176 -14.57 0.20 16.38
N VAL A 177 -15.09 1.29 15.83
CA VAL A 177 -14.86 1.71 14.45
C VAL A 177 -14.06 3.01 14.49
N HIS A 178 -12.85 2.98 13.95
CA HIS A 178 -12.08 4.19 13.65
C HIS A 178 -12.80 5.00 12.59
N ARG A 179 -12.93 6.30 12.80
CA ARG A 179 -13.62 7.21 11.87
C ARG A 179 -12.72 8.36 11.51
N GLU A 180 -12.51 8.56 10.23
CA GLU A 180 -11.68 9.66 9.75
C GLU A 180 -12.42 10.45 8.65
N PRO A 181 -12.76 11.73 8.91
CA PRO A 181 -13.33 12.58 7.90
C PRO A 181 -12.25 13.11 6.93
N PHE A 182 -12.64 13.27 5.67
CA PHE A 182 -11.83 13.91 4.65
C PHE A 182 -12.72 14.62 3.62
N GLU A 183 -12.14 15.56 2.89
CA GLU A 183 -12.87 16.37 1.91
C GLU A 183 -12.27 16.19 0.51
N ILE A 184 -13.13 16.15 -0.51
CA ILE A 184 -12.75 16.14 -1.92
C ILE A 184 -13.60 17.17 -2.64
N ASP A 185 -12.99 18.20 -3.23
CA ASP A 185 -13.69 19.24 -3.99
C ASP A 185 -14.89 19.89 -3.25
N GLY A 186 -14.81 19.98 -1.91
CA GLY A 186 -15.86 20.54 -1.05
C GLY A 186 -16.91 19.54 -0.56
N ASP A 187 -16.93 18.32 -1.10
CA ASP A 187 -17.74 17.22 -0.58
C ASP A 187 -17.05 16.56 0.62
N ARG A 188 -17.80 16.32 1.71
CA ARG A 188 -17.31 15.63 2.90
C ARG A 188 -17.52 14.13 2.81
N TYR A 189 -16.49 13.39 3.19
CA TYR A 189 -16.47 11.93 3.27
C TYR A 189 -15.97 11.49 4.64
N GLU A 190 -16.31 10.27 5.03
CA GLU A 190 -15.82 9.61 6.23
C GLU A 190 -15.40 8.17 5.90
N ILE A 191 -14.18 7.80 6.28
CA ILE A 191 -13.74 6.40 6.30
C ILE A 191 -14.09 5.83 7.65
N ARG A 192 -14.71 4.67 7.67
CA ARG A 192 -15.01 3.90 8.87
C ARG A 192 -14.31 2.55 8.78
N LEU A 193 -13.36 2.31 9.68
CA LEU A 193 -12.55 1.09 9.74
C LEU A 193 -12.83 0.37 11.05
N GLY A 194 -13.31 -0.87 10.97
CA GLY A 194 -13.45 -1.77 12.10
C GLY A 194 -12.64 -3.03 11.86
N ALA A 195 -12.20 -3.67 12.94
CA ALA A 195 -11.66 -5.02 12.85
C ALA A 195 -11.99 -5.81 14.11
N ALA A 196 -12.20 -7.11 13.93
CA ALA A 196 -12.43 -8.04 15.02
C ALA A 196 -11.65 -9.33 14.79
N SER A 197 -11.09 -9.89 15.87
CA SER A 197 -10.51 -11.23 15.84
C SER A 197 -11.64 -12.26 15.79
N THR A 198 -11.56 -13.21 14.87
CA THR A 198 -12.52 -14.33 14.81
C THR A 198 -12.12 -15.50 15.71
N ARG A 199 -10.91 -15.47 16.28
CA ARG A 199 -10.53 -16.30 17.43
C ARG A 199 -10.80 -15.49 18.69
N GLY A 200 -11.79 -15.94 19.48
CA GLY A 200 -12.14 -15.35 20.77
C GLY A 200 -11.03 -15.43 21.80
#